data_AF-A0A8J8GRS0-F1
#
_entry.id   AF-A0A8J8GRS0-F1
#
_cell.length_a   1.000
_cell.length_b   1.000
_cell.length_c   1.000
_cell.angle_alpha   90.00
_cell.angle_beta   90.00
_cell.angle_gamma   90.00
#
_symmetry.space_group_name_H-M   'P 1'
#
loop_
_entity.id
_entity.type
_entity.pdbx_description
1 polymer ?
#
loop_
_entity_poly.entity_id
_entity_poly.type
_entity_poly.pdbx_seq_one_letter_code
_entity_poly.pdbx_strand_id
1 'polypeptide(L)' 'MSDEQAVPPSSGVSVELLATVDLGPEIEGLAGRQLRMRMVTIEPGG' A
#
# COMPACT_ATOMS: atom_id res chain seq x y z
N MET A 1 10.92 -11.45 6.85
CA MET A 1 11.49 -10.24 6.23
C MET A 1 10.88 -10.20 4.84
N SER A 2 9.78 -9.48 4.70
CA SER A 2 8.90 -9.60 3.54
C SER A 2 9.43 -8.72 2.42
N ASP A 3 9.65 -9.36 1.27
CA ASP A 3 10.13 -8.80 0.02
C ASP A 3 9.52 -7.42 -0.27
N GLU A 4 10.37 -6.40 -0.22
CA GLU A 4 10.12 -5.10 -0.80
C GLU A 4 10.05 -5.31 -2.32
N GLN A 5 8.84 -5.62 -2.81
CA GLN A 5 8.54 -5.68 -4.23
C GLN A 5 8.80 -4.28 -4.82
N ALA A 6 10.03 -4.07 -5.29
CA ALA A 6 10.44 -2.89 -6.02
C ALA A 6 9.63 -2.82 -7.31
N VAL A 7 8.58 -2.00 -7.27
CA VAL A 7 7.72 -1.71 -8.42
C VAL A 7 8.61 -1.00 -9.45
N PRO A 8 8.60 -1.41 -10.74
CA PRO A 8 9.36 -0.72 -11.76
C PRO A 8 8.98 0.76 -11.79
N PRO A 9 9.94 1.69 -12.00
CA PRO A 9 9.66 3.11 -12.01
C PRO A 9 8.74 3.44 -13.18
N SER A 10 7.44 3.53 -12.90
CA SER A 10 6.45 4.12 -13.78
C SER A 10 6.77 5.60 -13.87
N SER A 11 7.32 6.03 -15.02
CA SER A 11 7.57 7.45 -15.26
C SER A 11 6.24 8.20 -15.17
N GLY A 12 6.13 9.14 -14.23
CA GLY A 12 4.89 9.86 -13.97
C GLY A 12 3.93 9.22 -12.97
N VAL A 13 4.26 8.08 -12.32
CA VAL A 13 3.46 7.56 -11.20
C VAL A 13 4.36 7.28 -10.00
N SER A 14 4.08 7.96 -8.88
CA SER A 14 4.73 7.70 -7.59
C SER A 14 3.74 7.08 -6.61
N VAL A 15 4.25 6.19 -5.76
CA VAL A 15 3.46 5.49 -4.74
C VAL A 15 4.16 5.63 -3.40
N GLU A 16 3.45 6.18 -2.42
CA GLU A 16 3.90 6.37 -1.05
C GLU A 16 3.05 5.52 -0.10
N LEU A 17 3.68 4.76 0.79
CA LEU A 17 2.98 4.02 1.84
C LEU A 17 2.66 4.95 3.00
N LEU A 18 1.38 5.23 3.21
CA LEU A 18 0.93 6.12 4.28
C LEU A 18 0.81 5.39 5.63
N ALA A 19 0.22 4.19 5.61
CA ALA A 19 -0.01 3.42 6.82
C ALA A 19 -0.25 1.94 6.53
N THR A 20 0.06 1.11 7.51
CA THR A 20 -0.34 -0.29 7.57
C THR A 20 -1.06 -0.55 8.90
N VAL A 21 -2.31 -0.97 8.83
CA VAL A 21 -3.18 -1.20 10.00
C VAL A 21 -3.56 -2.67 10.04
N ASP A 22 -3.35 -3.33 11.18
CA ASP A 22 -3.89 -4.68 11.42
C ASP A 22 -5.39 -4.58 11.68
N LEU A 23 -6.19 -5.29 10.90
CA LEU A 23 -7.64 -5.27 11.01
C LEU A 23 -8.18 -6.34 11.97
N GLY A 24 -7.35 -7.31 12.36
CA GLY A 24 -7.77 -8.39 13.25
C GLY A 24 -8.34 -7.94 14.60
N PRO A 25 -7.79 -6.90 15.26
CA PRO A 25 -8.32 -6.40 16.53
C PRO A 25 -9.62 -5.59 16.41
N GLU A 26 -9.81 -4.88 15.29
CA GLU A 26 -10.90 -3.91 15.11
C GLU A 26 -12.14 -4.54 14.45
N ILE A 27 -11.95 -5.57 13.62
CA ILE A 27 -13.01 -6.19 12.83
C ILE A 27 -12.96 -7.71 13.01
N GLU A 28 -14.00 -8.24 13.66
CA GLU A 28 -14.16 -9.67 13.84
C GLU A 28 -14.16 -10.40 12.48
N GLY A 29 -13.38 -11.47 12.37
CA GLY A 29 -13.22 -12.24 11.14
C GLY A 29 -12.13 -11.74 10.18
N LEU A 30 -11.45 -10.63 10.49
CA LEU A 30 -10.31 -10.13 9.70
C LEU A 30 -8.94 -10.44 10.31
N ALA A 31 -8.85 -11.42 11.21
CA ALA A 31 -7.59 -11.88 11.79
C ALA A 31 -6.56 -12.23 10.70
N GLY A 32 -5.35 -11.65 10.80
CA GLY A 32 -4.28 -11.86 9.84
C GLY A 32 -4.44 -11.06 8.53
N ARG A 33 -5.38 -10.11 8.45
CA ARG A 33 -5.52 -9.17 7.33
C ARG A 33 -5.01 -7.79 7.74
N GLN A 34 -4.33 -7.13 6.81
CA GLN A 34 -3.81 -5.78 7.01
C GLN A 34 -4.38 -4.83 5.96
N LEU A 35 -4.84 -3.67 6.40
CA LEU A 35 -5.15 -2.54 5.54
C LEU A 35 -3.87 -1.75 5.26
N ARG A 36 -3.44 -1.75 4.00
CA ARG A 36 -2.27 -0.97 3.54
C ARG A 36 -2.76 0.24 2.76
N MET A 37 -2.65 1.42 3.36
CA MET A 37 -3.00 2.68 2.72
C MET A 37 -1.80 3.22 1.94
N ARG A 38 -2.02 3.55 0.67
CA ARG A 38 -0.99 4.14 -0.19
C ARG A 38 -1.52 5.38 -0.89
N MET A 39 -0.73 6.44 -0.90
CA MET A 39 -0.94 7.59 -1.76
C MET A 39 -0.33 7.29 -3.12
N VAL A 40 -1.11 7.49 -4.17
CA VAL A 40 -0.63 7.34 -5.54
C VAL A 40 -0.73 8.71 -6.19
N THR A 41 0.40 9.24 -6.64
CA THR A 41 0.44 10.48 -7.43
C THR A 41 0.66 10.10 -8.88
N ILE A 42 -0.21 10.60 -9.75
CA ILE A 42 -0.16 10.37 -11.20
C ILE A 42 0.04 11.72 -11.87
N GLU A 43 1.18 11.91 -12.50
CA GLU A 43 1.50 13.07 -13.32
C GLU A 43 0.67 13.03 -14.62
N PRO A 44 0.35 14.21 -15.21
CA PRO A 44 -0.39 14.26 -16.47
C PRO A 44 0.29 13.45 -17.59
N GLY A 45 -0.42 12.50 -18.16
CA GLY A 45 0.08 11.61 -19.22
C GLY A 45 0.63 10.26 -18.75
N GLY A 46 0.30 9.84 -17.52
CA GLY A 46 0.69 8.56 -16.93
C GLY A 46 0.25 7.30 -17.65
#